data_AF-A0A4R1Y5V7-F1
#
_entry.id   AF-A0A4R1Y5V7-F1
#
_cell.length_a   1.000
_cell.length_b   1.000
_cell.length_c   1.000
_cell.angle_alpha   90.00
_cell.angle_beta   90.00
_cell.angle_gamma   90.00
#
_symmetry.space_group_name_H-M   'P 1'
#
loop_
_entity.id
_entity.type
_entity.pdbx_description
1 polymer ?
#
loop_
_entity_poly.entity_id
_entity_poly.type
_entity_poly.pdbx_seq_one_letter_code
_entity_poly.pdbx_strand_id
1 'polypeptide(L)'
;MKLLSFEINGQPSFGLLQQQSVLDLKLKLNGKYADLKSLLNEADYLDIVAGVATAAADYSLHEIQFAPVIPNPRQIFCIGLNYADHVKETQREVTEKPMIFMRVAPSQVGHAQPLLKPIETEFVDYEGEIAIIIGTGSRRISKAVEIEIDKIGILSNTVRTELKSYSINNSAPSTLNRNESHE
;
A
#
# COMPACT_ATOMS: atom_id res chain seq x y z
N MET A 1 5.95 4.34 18.93
CA MET A 1 5.29 3.04 18.71
C MET A 1 5.37 2.67 17.23
N LYS A 2 5.60 1.41 16.85
CA LYS A 2 5.67 0.97 15.44
C LYS A 2 4.78 -0.26 15.26
N LEU A 3 3.78 -0.18 14.38
CA LEU A 3 2.87 -1.28 14.07
C LEU A 3 3.17 -1.85 12.69
N LEU A 4 2.94 -3.15 12.52
CA LEU A 4 3.14 -3.86 11.26
C LEU A 4 2.05 -4.92 11.08
N SER A 5 1.82 -5.31 9.82
CA SER A 5 1.04 -6.49 9.45
C SER A 5 1.98 -7.57 8.95
N PHE A 6 1.67 -8.82 9.24
CA PHE A 6 2.53 -9.95 8.91
C PHE A 6 1.74 -11.23 8.73
N GLU A 7 2.40 -12.25 8.20
CA GLU A 7 1.92 -13.62 8.16
C GLU A 7 2.85 -14.50 8.99
N ILE A 8 2.27 -15.43 9.74
CA ILE A 8 2.96 -16.46 10.50
C ILE A 8 2.32 -17.80 10.15
N ASN A 9 3.12 -18.76 9.64
CA ASN A 9 2.63 -20.04 9.14
C ASN A 9 1.46 -19.91 8.12
N GLY A 10 1.52 -18.89 7.25
CA GLY A 10 0.49 -18.60 6.24
C GLY A 10 -0.82 -18.05 6.82
N GLN A 11 -0.84 -17.65 8.10
CA GLN A 11 -2.00 -17.02 8.72
C GLN A 11 -1.73 -15.52 8.94
N PRO A 12 -2.65 -14.63 8.52
CA PRO A 12 -2.47 -13.19 8.66
C PRO A 12 -2.68 -12.73 10.11
N SER A 13 -1.77 -11.86 10.55
CA SER A 13 -1.77 -11.21 11.85
C SER A 13 -1.22 -9.78 11.76
N PHE A 14 -1.19 -9.08 12.89
CA PHE A 14 -0.64 -7.74 13.03
C PHE A 14 -0.10 -7.53 14.44
N GLY A 15 0.86 -6.61 14.58
CA GLY A 15 1.62 -6.55 15.82
C GLY A 15 2.36 -5.25 16.08
N LEU A 16 2.84 -5.14 17.31
CA LEU A 16 3.72 -4.09 17.78
C LEU A 16 5.17 -4.54 17.64
N LEU A 17 5.98 -3.78 16.89
CA LEU A 17 7.40 -4.01 16.77
C LEU A 17 8.12 -3.63 18.08
N GLN A 18 8.82 -4.59 18.66
CA GLN A 18 9.70 -4.45 19.81
C GLN A 18 11.13 -4.82 19.38
N GLN A 19 11.96 -3.83 19.05
CA GLN A 19 13.33 -4.05 18.55
C GLN A 19 13.38 -4.97 17.30
N GLN A 20 13.71 -6.26 17.49
CA GLN A 20 13.86 -7.30 16.46
C GLN A 20 12.84 -8.43 16.61
N SER A 21 11.75 -8.15 17.34
CA SER A 21 10.64 -9.07 17.54
C SER A 21 9.31 -8.33 17.44
N VAL A 22 8.23 -9.09 17.32
CA VAL A 22 6.87 -8.59 17.23
C VAL A 22 6.02 -9.20 18.34
N LEU A 23 5.28 -8.33 19.02
CA LEU A 23 4.16 -8.70 19.88
C LEU A 23 2.92 -8.87 19.00
N ASP A 24 2.36 -10.06 18.94
CA ASP A 24 1.17 -10.35 18.13
C ASP A 24 -0.07 -9.76 18.82
N LEU A 25 -0.54 -8.62 18.30
CA LEU A 25 -1.67 -7.91 18.87
C LEU A 25 -2.99 -8.65 18.64
N LYS A 26 -3.10 -9.47 17.60
CA LYS A 26 -4.28 -10.31 17.39
C LYS A 26 -4.40 -11.35 18.51
N LEU A 27 -3.29 -11.95 18.94
CA LEU A 27 -3.26 -12.84 20.09
C LEU A 27 -3.49 -12.09 21.40
N LYS A 28 -2.77 -11.00 21.66
CA LYS A 28 -2.88 -10.26 22.95
C LYS A 28 -4.24 -9.60 23.15
N LEU A 29 -4.95 -9.29 22.06
CA LEU A 29 -6.30 -8.73 22.10
C LEU A 29 -7.39 -9.80 21.88
N ASN A 30 -7.05 -11.08 22.10
CA ASN A 30 -7.98 -12.22 22.02
C ASN A 30 -8.80 -12.29 20.72
N GLY A 31 -8.20 -11.89 19.59
CA GLY A 31 -8.84 -11.88 18.29
C GLY A 31 -9.97 -10.86 18.13
N LYS A 32 -10.10 -9.87 19.03
CA LYS A 32 -11.13 -8.81 18.97
C LYS A 32 -11.12 -8.07 17.62
N TYR A 33 -9.93 -7.89 17.05
CA TYR A 33 -9.70 -7.20 15.79
C TYR A 33 -9.22 -8.20 14.73
N ALA A 34 -9.82 -8.15 13.55
CA ALA A 34 -9.49 -9.06 12.46
C ALA A 34 -8.10 -8.75 11.84
N ASP A 35 -7.78 -7.46 11.74
CA ASP A 35 -6.57 -6.92 11.13
C ASP A 35 -6.17 -5.55 11.75
N LEU A 36 -5.00 -5.04 11.37
CA LEU A 36 -4.50 -3.75 11.85
C LEU A 36 -5.48 -2.60 11.53
N LYS A 37 -6.10 -2.63 10.35
CA LYS A 37 -7.05 -1.60 9.92
C LYS A 37 -8.25 -1.50 10.87
N SER A 38 -8.78 -2.63 11.33
CA SER A 38 -9.89 -2.66 12.27
C SER A 38 -9.52 -2.09 13.64
N LEU A 39 -8.28 -2.31 14.11
CA LEU A 39 -7.77 -1.67 15.34
C LEU A 39 -7.61 -0.15 15.16
N LEU A 40 -7.08 0.31 14.03
CA LEU A 40 -6.86 1.74 13.78
C LEU A 40 -8.15 2.57 13.67
N ASN A 41 -9.31 1.92 13.50
CA ASN A 41 -10.60 2.60 13.51
C ASN A 41 -11.10 2.93 14.92
N GLU A 42 -10.45 2.40 15.97
CA GLU A 42 -10.80 2.72 17.35
C GLU A 42 -10.18 4.06 17.75
N ALA A 43 -10.99 4.93 18.35
CA ALA A 43 -10.54 6.24 18.79
C ALA A 43 -9.42 6.17 19.86
N ASP A 44 -9.42 5.10 20.66
CA ASP A 44 -8.48 4.82 21.74
C ASP A 44 -7.46 3.72 21.37
N TYR A 45 -7.21 3.48 20.06
CA TYR A 45 -6.30 2.42 19.63
C TYR A 45 -4.91 2.51 20.27
N LEU A 46 -4.42 3.73 20.56
CA LEU A 46 -3.14 3.97 21.21
C LEU A 46 -3.14 3.40 22.64
N ASP A 47 -4.20 3.66 23.40
CA ASP A 47 -4.36 3.17 24.77
C ASP A 47 -4.55 1.65 24.78
N ILE A 48 -5.29 1.11 23.82
CA ILE A 48 -5.46 -0.33 23.62
C ILE A 48 -4.10 -1.01 23.41
N VAL A 49 -3.25 -0.48 22.53
CA VAL A 49 -1.92 -1.04 22.28
C VAL A 49 -1.00 -0.84 23.48
N ALA A 50 -1.02 0.34 24.11
CA ALA A 50 -0.22 0.63 25.29
C ALA A 50 -0.53 -0.33 26.45
N GLY A 51 -1.80 -0.70 26.63
CA GLY A 51 -2.24 -1.64 27.66
C GLY A 51 -1.63 -3.05 27.56
N VAL A 52 -1.13 -3.44 26.38
CA VAL A 52 -0.47 -4.74 26.16
C VAL A 52 1.01 -4.60 25.81
N ALA A 53 1.53 -3.38 25.64
CA ALA A 53 2.86 -3.12 25.08
C ALA A 53 4.03 -3.64 25.92
N THR A 54 3.81 -3.93 27.22
CA THR A 54 4.82 -4.49 28.12
C THR A 54 4.88 -6.01 28.11
N ALA A 55 3.97 -6.68 27.41
CA ALA A 55 4.02 -8.12 27.25
C ALA A 55 5.25 -8.53 26.40
N ALA A 56 5.72 -9.76 26.62
CA ALA A 56 6.81 -10.33 25.84
C ALA A 56 6.35 -10.55 24.39
N ALA A 57 7.24 -10.22 23.45
CA ALA A 57 7.05 -10.51 22.03
C ALA A 57 6.82 -12.01 21.80
N ASP A 58 6.04 -12.32 20.77
CA ASP A 58 5.65 -13.69 20.42
C ASP A 58 6.59 -14.28 19.35
N TYR A 59 7.09 -13.46 18.43
CA TYR A 59 7.89 -13.91 17.29
C TYR A 59 9.08 -12.99 17.05
N SER A 60 10.23 -13.55 16.66
CA SER A 60 11.31 -12.78 16.05
C SER A 60 10.95 -12.36 14.62
N LEU A 61 11.61 -11.32 14.10
CA LEU A 61 11.37 -10.89 12.71
C LEU A 61 11.74 -11.95 11.65
N HIS A 62 12.54 -12.96 12.01
CA HIS A 62 12.91 -14.05 11.10
C HIS A 62 11.85 -15.14 10.99
N GLU A 63 10.90 -15.19 11.92
CA GLU A 63 9.82 -16.19 11.94
C GLU A 63 8.59 -15.73 11.15
N ILE A 64 8.50 -14.44 10.84
CA ILE A 64 7.35 -13.85 10.17
C ILE A 64 7.66 -13.48 8.72
N GLN A 65 6.63 -13.45 7.90
CA GLN A 65 6.66 -12.79 6.59
C GLN A 65 5.96 -11.45 6.71
N PHE A 66 6.63 -10.35 6.36
CA PHE A 66 5.97 -9.05 6.35
C PHE A 66 4.86 -9.01 5.31
N ALA A 67 3.71 -8.46 5.67
CA ALA A 67 2.62 -8.10 4.77
C ALA A 67 2.64 -6.58 4.53
N PRO A 68 1.91 -6.06 3.52
CA PRO A 68 1.65 -4.63 3.44
C PRO A 68 1.05 -4.13 4.77
N VAL A 69 1.46 -2.97 5.26
CA VAL A 69 1.03 -2.45 6.57
C VAL A 69 -0.50 -2.46 6.69
N ILE A 70 -1.18 -2.00 5.64
CA ILE A 70 -2.62 -2.20 5.46
C ILE A 70 -2.80 -3.10 4.23
N PRO A 71 -3.12 -4.41 4.40
CA PRO A 71 -3.30 -5.33 3.27
C PRO A 71 -4.56 -5.04 2.44
N ASN A 72 -5.59 -4.48 3.06
CA ASN A 72 -6.93 -4.25 2.50
C ASN A 72 -7.35 -2.77 2.50
N PRO A 73 -6.54 -1.85 1.94
CA PRO A 73 -6.90 -0.44 1.85
C PRO A 73 -8.08 -0.29 0.88
N ARG A 74 -9.01 0.61 1.21
CA ARG A 74 -10.14 0.91 0.31
C ARG A 74 -9.68 1.68 -0.92
N GLN A 75 -8.73 2.60 -0.75
CA GLN A 75 -8.18 3.48 -1.78
C GLN A 75 -6.70 3.75 -1.46
N ILE A 76 -5.88 3.85 -2.51
CA ILE A 76 -4.50 4.31 -2.43
C ILE A 76 -4.36 5.48 -3.41
N PHE A 77 -4.11 6.67 -2.88
CA PHE A 77 -3.85 7.87 -3.67
C PHE A 77 -2.35 8.18 -3.65
N CYS A 78 -1.79 8.42 -4.81
CA CYS A 78 -0.38 8.76 -5.01
C CYS A 78 -0.27 10.20 -5.48
N ILE A 79 0.78 10.90 -5.02
CA ILE A 79 1.02 12.31 -5.34
C ILE A 79 2.27 12.39 -6.22
N GLY A 80 2.08 12.75 -7.49
CA GLY A 80 3.18 12.97 -8.43
C GLY A 80 3.87 14.32 -8.21
N LEU A 81 5.16 14.39 -8.54
CA LEU A 81 5.95 15.63 -8.58
C LEU A 81 5.98 16.41 -7.25
N ASN A 82 6.00 15.69 -6.12
CA ASN A 82 5.89 16.29 -4.78
C ASN A 82 7.24 16.63 -4.10
N TYR A 83 8.36 16.44 -4.80
CA TYR A 83 9.70 16.81 -4.33
C TYR A 83 10.32 17.83 -5.27
N ALA A 84 10.68 19.00 -4.74
CA ALA A 84 11.18 20.14 -5.53
C ALA A 84 12.42 19.79 -6.37
N ASP A 85 13.30 18.92 -5.86
CA ASP A 85 14.49 18.51 -6.58
C ASP A 85 14.19 17.50 -7.70
N HIS A 86 13.14 16.69 -7.58
CA HIS A 86 12.66 15.81 -8.64
C HIS A 86 11.93 16.58 -9.76
N VAL A 87 11.29 17.70 -9.44
CA VAL A 87 10.72 18.61 -10.46
C VAL A 87 11.81 19.22 -11.34
N LYS A 88 12.94 19.62 -10.73
CA LYS A 88 14.11 20.13 -11.48
C LYS A 88 14.72 19.06 -12.38
N GLU A 89 14.81 17.81 -11.90
CA GLU A 89 15.35 16.67 -12.66
C GLU A 89 14.49 16.32 -13.88
N THR A 90 13.16 16.32 -13.72
CA THR A 90 12.22 15.95 -14.79
C THR A 90 11.93 17.09 -15.78
N GLN A 91 12.50 18.28 -15.57
CA GLN A 91 12.28 19.51 -16.39
C GLN A 91 10.79 19.88 -16.55
N ARG A 92 9.95 19.50 -15.59
CA ARG A 92 8.51 19.82 -15.61
C ARG A 92 8.24 21.11 -14.86
N GLU A 93 7.22 21.86 -15.29
CA GLU A 93 6.77 23.05 -14.58
C GLU A 93 6.13 22.66 -13.25
N VAL A 94 6.41 23.43 -12.19
CA VAL A 94 5.75 23.28 -10.89
C VAL A 94 4.26 23.61 -11.07
N THR A 95 3.39 22.62 -10.88
CA THR A 95 1.95 22.83 -10.97
C THR A 95 1.40 23.34 -9.63
N GLU A 96 0.54 24.37 -9.67
CA GLU A 96 -0.12 24.91 -8.45
C GLU A 96 -1.05 23.90 -7.77
N LYS A 97 -1.46 22.85 -8.48
CA LYS A 97 -2.33 21.78 -7.99
C LYS A 97 -1.56 20.46 -7.97
N PRO A 98 -1.79 19.60 -6.96
CA PRO A 98 -1.14 18.31 -6.89
C PRO A 98 -1.59 17.40 -8.04
N MET A 99 -0.64 16.69 -8.64
CA MET A 99 -0.95 15.60 -9.55
C MET A 99 -1.32 14.37 -8.73
N ILE A 100 -2.57 13.90 -8.87
CA ILE A 100 -3.09 12.77 -8.11
C ILE A 100 -3.42 11.63 -9.06
N PHE A 101 -2.95 10.43 -8.75
CA PHE A 101 -3.33 9.19 -9.41
C PHE A 101 -3.60 8.09 -8.38
N MET A 102 -4.10 6.94 -8.81
CA MET A 102 -4.49 5.85 -7.93
C MET A 102 -3.69 4.58 -8.18
N ARG A 103 -3.41 3.87 -7.10
CA ARG A 103 -2.98 2.46 -7.11
C ARG A 103 -4.08 1.58 -6.54
N VAL A 104 -4.03 0.29 -6.89
CA VAL A 104 -4.94 -0.73 -6.37
C VAL A 104 -4.26 -1.54 -5.26
N ALA A 105 -5.04 -2.04 -4.30
CA ALA A 105 -4.53 -2.83 -3.17
C ALA A 105 -3.62 -4.01 -3.57
N PRO A 106 -3.93 -4.79 -4.63
CA PRO A 106 -3.08 -5.91 -5.07
C PRO A 106 -1.72 -5.49 -5.65
N SER A 107 -1.48 -4.20 -5.88
CA SER A 107 -0.17 -3.70 -6.33
C SER A 107 0.87 -3.61 -5.21
N GLN A 108 0.49 -3.89 -3.96
CA GLN A 108 1.37 -3.83 -2.81
C GLN A 108 2.07 -5.17 -2.56
N VAL A 109 3.30 -5.12 -2.05
CA VAL A 109 4.02 -6.27 -1.49
C VAL A 109 4.50 -5.92 -0.09
N GLY A 110 4.71 -6.93 0.75
CA GLY A 110 5.27 -6.73 2.08
C GLY A 110 6.74 -6.33 2.06
N HIS A 111 7.25 -5.88 3.21
CA HIS A 111 8.66 -5.55 3.36
C HIS A 111 9.56 -6.78 3.07
N ALA A 112 10.67 -6.56 2.36
CA ALA A 112 11.61 -7.59 1.93
C ALA A 112 10.98 -8.72 1.09
N GLN A 113 9.80 -8.50 0.52
CA GLN A 113 9.18 -9.44 -0.42
C GLN A 113 9.57 -9.10 -1.87
N PRO A 114 9.74 -10.11 -2.73
CA PRO A 114 10.03 -9.88 -4.14
C PRO A 114 8.83 -9.24 -4.84
N LEU A 115 9.12 -8.36 -5.79
CA LEU A 115 8.13 -7.83 -6.72
C LEU A 115 8.26 -8.58 -8.05
N LEU A 116 7.14 -9.05 -8.58
CA LEU A 116 7.12 -9.79 -9.85
C LEU A 116 7.19 -8.80 -11.02
N LYS A 117 8.27 -8.86 -11.82
CA LYS A 117 8.39 -8.09 -13.06
C LYS A 117 7.45 -8.69 -14.12
N PRO A 118 6.52 -7.91 -14.71
CA PRO A 118 5.75 -8.36 -15.87
C PRO A 118 6.67 -8.67 -17.06
N ILE A 119 6.37 -9.72 -17.82
CA ILE A 119 7.19 -10.11 -18.99
C ILE A 119 7.04 -9.13 -20.16
N GLU A 120 5.98 -8.33 -20.14
CA GLU A 120 5.63 -7.37 -21.18
C GLU A 120 6.47 -6.09 -21.13
N THR A 121 7.31 -5.91 -20.11
CA THR A 121 8.14 -4.70 -19.94
C THR A 121 9.62 -5.03 -19.69
N GLU A 122 10.48 -4.29 -20.38
CA GLU A 122 11.91 -4.20 -20.06
C GLU A 122 12.24 -2.98 -19.19
N PHE A 123 11.26 -2.09 -18.97
CA PHE A 123 11.44 -0.87 -18.18
C PHE A 123 10.75 -1.02 -16.83
N VAL A 124 11.56 -1.02 -15.79
CA VAL A 124 11.15 -1.01 -14.38
C VAL A 124 11.91 0.12 -13.72
N ASP A 125 11.19 1.00 -13.04
CA ASP A 125 11.76 2.08 -12.25
C ASP A 125 11.37 1.95 -10.78
N TYR A 126 12.02 2.70 -9.90
CA TYR A 126 11.73 2.72 -8.47
C TYR A 126 11.51 4.15 -7.99
N GLU A 127 10.47 4.36 -7.17
CA GLU A 127 10.31 5.59 -6.41
C GLU A 127 10.20 5.25 -4.91
N GLY A 128 10.99 5.98 -4.10
CA GLY A 128 10.92 5.94 -2.66
C GLY A 128 9.94 7.01 -2.17
N GLU A 129 8.85 6.59 -1.55
CA GLU A 129 7.77 7.48 -1.12
C GLU A 129 7.47 7.35 0.38
N ILE A 130 6.84 8.39 0.92
CA ILE A 130 6.25 8.36 2.25
C ILE A 130 4.75 8.09 2.10
N ALA A 131 4.29 7.07 2.81
CA ALA A 131 2.90 6.71 2.94
C ALA A 131 2.29 7.36 4.18
N ILE A 132 1.11 7.95 3.97
CA ILE A 132 0.26 8.44 5.05
C ILE A 132 -0.93 7.48 5.18
N ILE A 133 -1.10 6.89 6.36
CA ILE A 133 -2.26 6.05 6.67
C ILE A 133 -3.30 6.90 7.39
N ILE A 134 -4.50 6.98 6.80
CA ILE A 134 -5.63 7.71 7.39
C ILE A 134 -6.43 6.74 8.27
N GLY A 135 -6.39 6.95 9.59
CA GLY A 135 -7.15 6.16 10.56
C GLY A 135 -8.64 6.49 10.55
N THR A 136 -8.98 7.78 10.63
CA THR A 136 -10.40 8.23 10.64
C THR A 136 -10.79 8.89 9.32
N GLY A 137 -11.85 8.37 8.70
CA GLY A 137 -12.41 8.95 7.49
C GLY A 137 -12.92 10.37 7.71
N SER A 138 -12.75 11.25 6.73
CA SER A 138 -13.18 12.64 6.81
C SER A 138 -13.50 13.21 5.43
N ARG A 139 -14.30 14.29 5.38
CA ARG A 139 -14.75 14.90 4.12
C ARG A 139 -14.75 16.42 4.22
N ARG A 140 -14.18 17.10 3.21
CA ARG A 140 -14.01 18.57 3.17
C ARG A 140 -13.24 19.09 4.40
N ILE A 141 -12.12 18.44 4.71
CA ILE A 141 -11.22 18.83 5.79
C ILE A 141 -10.62 20.20 5.44
N SER A 142 -10.67 21.14 6.37
CA SER A 142 -10.03 22.45 6.16
C SER A 142 -8.51 22.31 6.28
N LYS A 143 -7.74 23.16 5.60
CA LYS A 143 -6.28 23.17 5.71
C LYS A 143 -5.79 23.41 7.15
N ALA A 144 -6.61 24.10 7.96
CA ALA A 144 -6.30 24.42 9.36
C ALA A 144 -6.62 23.28 10.32
N VAL A 145 -7.36 22.26 9.89
CA VAL A 145 -7.47 21.02 10.67
C VAL A 145 -6.14 20.30 10.56
N GLU A 146 -5.44 20.24 11.67
CA GLU A 146 -4.35 19.30 11.86
C GLU A 146 -4.99 17.91 11.79
N ILE A 147 -4.87 17.25 10.63
CA ILE A 147 -5.21 15.84 10.57
C ILE A 147 -4.18 15.16 11.44
N GLU A 148 -4.62 14.42 12.45
CA GLU A 148 -3.76 13.52 13.18
C GLU A 148 -3.24 12.49 12.17
N ILE A 149 -2.08 12.80 11.57
CA ILE A 149 -1.37 11.89 10.68
C ILE A 149 -0.78 10.85 11.61
N ASP A 150 -1.58 9.85 11.93
CA ASP A 150 -1.25 8.86 12.93
C ASP A 150 0.08 8.16 12.64
N LYS A 151 0.43 7.96 11.36
CA LYS A 151 1.64 7.19 10.96
C LYS A 151 2.24 7.65 9.64
N ILE A 152 3.56 7.88 9.68
CA ILE A 152 4.48 7.97 8.55
C ILE A 152 5.07 6.56 8.36
N GLY A 153 4.75 5.90 7.25
CA GLY A 153 5.45 4.70 6.79
C GLY A 153 6.26 5.04 5.54
N ILE A 154 7.48 4.52 5.39
CA ILE A 154 8.19 4.62 4.11
C ILE A 154 7.65 3.49 3.22
N LEU A 155 6.93 3.84 2.15
CA LEU A 155 6.65 2.91 1.05
C LEU A 155 7.79 3.06 0.05
N SER A 156 8.82 2.23 0.19
CA SER A 156 9.72 1.97 -0.93
C SER A 156 9.00 1.02 -1.88
N ASN A 157 9.01 1.37 -3.17
CA ASN A 157 8.60 0.56 -4.33
C ASN A 157 7.29 1.03 -4.97
N THR A 158 7.33 2.24 -5.53
CA THR A 158 6.56 2.52 -6.74
C THR A 158 7.33 1.96 -7.93
N VAL A 159 6.80 0.92 -8.58
CA VAL A 159 7.22 0.52 -9.92
C VAL A 159 6.30 1.22 -10.90
N ARG A 160 6.86 2.15 -11.66
CA ARG A 160 6.19 2.76 -12.80
C ARG A 160 6.49 1.92 -14.03
N THR A 161 5.48 1.24 -14.58
CA THR A 161 5.52 0.71 -15.94
C THR A 161 5.16 1.86 -16.88
N GLU A 162 6.13 2.41 -17.60
CA GLU A 162 5.82 3.28 -18.74
C GLU A 162 5.28 2.44 -19.90
N LEU A 163 3.95 2.31 -19.97
CA LEU A 163 3.29 1.95 -21.24
C LEU A 163 3.42 3.16 -22.17
N LYS A 164 4.52 3.23 -22.93
CA LYS A 164 4.49 4.01 -24.18
C LYS A 164 3.33 3.45 -25.00
N SER A 165 2.40 4.32 -25.36
CA SER A 165 1.22 4.01 -26.18
C SER A 165 1.56 2.99 -27.26
N TYR A 166 1.15 1.74 -27.06
CA TYR A 166 1.13 0.78 -28.15
C TYR A 166 -0.03 1.21 -29.05
N SER A 167 0.28 1.61 -30.27
CA SER A 167 -0.72 1.70 -31.33
C SER A 167 -1.38 0.33 -31.43
N ILE A 168 -2.65 0.23 -31.03
CA ILE A 168 -3.45 -0.95 -31.34
C ILE A 168 -3.63 -0.93 -32.85
N ASN A 169 -2.76 -1.64 -33.57
CA ASN A 169 -3.02 -1.99 -34.95
C ASN A 169 -4.25 -2.91 -34.93
N ASN A 170 -5.42 -2.32 -35.20
CA ASN A 170 -6.63 -3.05 -35.56
C ASN A 170 -6.45 -3.67 -36.96
N SER A 171 -5.46 -4.54 -37.13
CA SER A 171 -5.48 -5.54 -38.19
C SER A 171 -6.21 -6.75 -37.63
N ALA A 172 -7.55 -6.68 -37.64
CA ALA A 172 -8.38 -7.86 -37.43
C ALA A 172 -7.97 -8.93 -38.47
N PRO A 173 -7.74 -10.19 -38.08
CA PRO A 173 -7.68 -11.27 -39.06
C PRO A 173 -9.08 -11.45 -39.66
N SER A 174 -9.21 -11.08 -40.92
CA SER A 174 -10.41 -11.28 -41.73
C SER A 174 -10.57 -12.77 -42.07
N THR A 175 -11.20 -13.56 -41.22
CA THR A 175 -11.90 -14.81 -41.63
C THR A 175 -12.89 -15.25 -40.56
N LEU A 176 -14.14 -14.85 -40.70
CA LEU A 176 -15.30 -15.61 -40.21
C LEU A 176 -16.26 -15.69 -41.39
N ASN A 177 -16.10 -16.74 -42.20
CA ASN A 177 -17.09 -17.14 -43.20
C ASN A 177 -18.38 -17.54 -42.46
N ARG A 178 -19.38 -16.64 -42.46
CA ARG A 178 -20.77 -17.04 -42.26
C ARG A 178 -21.34 -17.40 -43.63
N ASN A 179 -21.47 -18.69 -43.89
CA ASN A 179 -22.35 -19.20 -44.93
C ASN A 179 -23.79 -18.99 -44.44
N GLU A 180 -24.45 -17.93 -44.94
CA GLU A 180 -25.91 -17.84 -44.97
C GLU A 180 -26.34 -18.13 -46.40
N SER A 181 -26.74 -19.39 -46.65
CA SER A 181 -27.51 -19.75 -47.83
C SER A 181 -28.99 -19.55 -47.49
N HIS A 182 -29.58 -18.54 -48.11
CA HIS A 182 -31.01 -18.48 -48.33
C HIS A 182 -31.40 -19.45 -49.44
N GLU A 183 -32.25 -20.42 -49.12
CA GLU A 183 -33.40 -20.87 -49.90
C GLU A 183 -34.51 -21.26 -48.92
#